data_AF-A0A5D0S1Q3-F1
#
_entry.id   AF-A0A5D0S1Q3-F1
#
_cell.length_a   1.000
_cell.length_b   1.000
_cell.length_c   1.000
_cell.angle_alpha   90.00
_cell.angle_beta   90.00
_cell.angle_gamma   90.00
#
_symmetry.space_group_name_H-M   'P 1'
#
loop_
_entity.id
_entity.type
_entity.pdbx_description
1 polymer ?
#
loop_
_entity_poly.entity_id
_entity_poly.type
_entity_poly.pdbx_seq_one_letter_code
_entity_poly.pdbx_strand_id
1 'polypeptide(L)'
;MSKLKRNKGTGVLLVTVTLIIAISTVMSFHMISVISQTNRIAESFLNAAVKRATVISAKKILEFSIENKINVETELNGYVLKSFNENGVWYVSLEGHGIYEKITRRQY
;
A
#
# COMPACT_ATOMS: atom_id res chain seq x y z
N MET A 1 -2.59 -64.02 19.79
CA MET A 1 -3.21 -62.73 20.17
C MET A 1 -2.36 -61.48 19.84
N SER A 2 -1.10 -61.60 19.38
CA SER A 2 -0.18 -60.47 19.18
C SER A 2 -0.32 -59.71 17.85
N LYS A 3 -0.78 -60.35 16.76
CA LYS A 3 -0.95 -59.70 15.43
C LYS A 3 -2.07 -58.65 15.40
N LEU A 4 -3.18 -58.87 16.12
CA LEU A 4 -4.33 -57.97 16.18
C LEU A 4 -4.02 -56.62 16.88
N LYS A 5 -3.13 -56.64 17.88
CA LYS A 5 -2.75 -55.43 18.64
C LYS A 5 -1.81 -54.52 17.82
N ARG A 6 -0.96 -55.12 16.98
CA ARG A 6 -0.02 -54.40 16.09
C ARG A 6 -0.75 -53.63 14.97
N ASN A 7 -1.75 -54.24 14.33
CA ASN A 7 -2.55 -53.57 13.28
C ASN A 7 -3.38 -52.39 13.81
N LYS A 8 -3.93 -52.48 15.04
CA LYS A 8 -4.65 -51.35 15.68
C LYS A 8 -3.72 -50.18 15.99
N GLY A 9 -2.51 -50.45 16.48
CA GLY A 9 -1.50 -49.41 16.75
C GLY A 9 -1.04 -48.69 15.48
N THR A 10 -0.84 -49.41 14.38
CA THR A 10 -0.48 -48.81 13.08
C THR A 10 -1.61 -47.97 12.49
N GLY A 11 -2.87 -48.41 12.60
CA GLY A 11 -4.03 -47.63 12.15
C GLY A 11 -4.19 -46.31 12.91
N VAL A 12 -4.05 -46.34 14.24
CA VAL A 12 -4.09 -45.13 15.07
C VAL A 12 -2.93 -44.19 14.70
N LEU A 13 -1.72 -44.72 14.53
CA LEU A 13 -0.55 -43.92 14.15
C LEU A 13 -0.75 -43.21 12.80
N LEU A 14 -1.30 -43.90 11.80
CA LEU A 14 -1.59 -43.31 10.49
C LEU A 14 -2.63 -42.19 10.59
N VAL A 15 -3.70 -42.40 11.36
CA VAL A 15 -4.73 -41.38 11.58
C VAL A 15 -4.13 -40.15 12.27
N THR A 16 -3.30 -40.35 13.30
CA THR A 16 -2.64 -39.25 14.02
C THR A 16 -1.68 -38.48 13.11
N VAL A 17 -0.84 -39.17 12.33
CA VAL A 17 0.09 -38.52 11.39
C VAL A 17 -0.67 -37.74 10.32
N THR A 18 -1.74 -38.32 9.77
CA THR A 18 -2.58 -37.65 8.76
C THR A 18 -3.24 -36.40 9.34
N LEU A 19 -3.74 -36.48 10.58
CA LEU A 19 -4.34 -35.34 11.26
C LEU A 19 -3.32 -34.22 11.52
N ILE A 20 -2.11 -34.57 11.95
CA ILE A 20 -1.02 -33.61 12.15
C ILE A 20 -0.68 -32.91 10.84
N ILE A 21 -0.50 -33.67 9.75
CA ILE A 21 -0.22 -33.11 8.43
C ILE A 21 -1.35 -32.15 8.02
N ALA A 22 -2.62 -32.57 8.16
CA ALA A 22 -3.75 -31.73 7.81
C ALA A 22 -3.78 -30.42 8.61
N ILE A 23 -3.56 -30.48 9.93
CA ILE A 23 -3.51 -29.28 10.79
C ILE A 23 -2.34 -28.38 10.40
N SER A 24 -1.15 -28.96 10.19
CA SER A 24 0.03 -28.20 9.77
C SER A 24 -0.19 -27.50 8.43
N THR A 25 -0.78 -28.18 7.45
CA THR A 25 -1.09 -27.61 6.14
C THR A 25 -2.09 -26.46 6.26
N VAL A 26 -3.17 -26.63 7.03
CA VAL A 26 -4.16 -25.56 7.25
C VAL A 26 -3.52 -24.34 7.91
N MET A 27 -2.69 -24.55 8.94
CA MET A 27 -1.98 -23.45 9.61
C MET A 27 -1.01 -22.73 8.67
N SER A 28 -0.27 -23.45 7.83
CA SER A 28 0.63 -22.84 6.84
C SER A 28 -0.14 -21.98 5.84
N PHE A 29 -1.27 -22.46 5.31
CA PHE A 29 -2.11 -21.67 4.41
C PHE A 29 -2.66 -20.41 5.09
N HIS A 30 -3.10 -20.54 6.33
CA HIS A 30 -3.59 -19.39 7.10
C HIS A 30 -2.49 -18.35 7.31
N MET A 31 -1.27 -18.78 7.67
CA MET A 31 -0.13 -17.89 7.87
C MET A 31 0.24 -17.13 6.59
N ILE A 32 0.27 -17.82 5.44
CA ILE A 32 0.52 -17.19 4.14
C ILE A 32 -0.56 -16.15 3.82
N SER A 33 -1.83 -16.49 4.08
CA SER A 33 -2.95 -15.57 3.88
C SER A 33 -2.80 -14.31 4.74
N VAL A 34 -2.49 -14.45 6.03
CA VAL A 34 -2.26 -13.32 6.94
C VAL A 34 -1.11 -12.45 6.44
N ILE A 35 0.04 -13.04 6.10
CA ILE A 35 1.20 -12.30 5.59
C ILE A 35 0.83 -11.52 4.31
N SER A 36 0.11 -12.15 3.39
CA SER A 36 -0.32 -11.49 2.14
C SER A 36 -1.25 -10.30 2.41
N GLN A 37 -2.15 -10.42 3.37
CA GLN A 37 -3.05 -9.34 3.76
C GLN A 37 -2.28 -8.20 4.45
N THR A 38 -1.34 -8.53 5.35
CA THR A 38 -0.48 -7.55 6.00
C THR A 38 0.35 -6.78 4.99
N ASN A 39 0.95 -7.45 4.00
CA ASN A 39 1.70 -6.79 2.94
C ASN A 39 0.81 -5.84 2.13
N ARG A 40 -0.39 -6.29 1.74
CA ARG A 40 -1.34 -5.43 1.01
C ARG A 40 -1.74 -4.19 1.82
N ILE A 41 -1.94 -4.35 3.12
CA ILE A 41 -2.24 -3.24 4.03
C ILE A 41 -1.03 -2.29 4.13
N ALA A 42 0.17 -2.81 4.31
CA ALA A 42 1.39 -2.02 4.39
C ALA A 42 1.64 -1.23 3.10
N GLU A 43 1.47 -1.84 1.93
CA GLU A 43 1.54 -1.17 0.63
C GLU A 43 0.48 -0.07 0.50
N SER A 44 -0.76 -0.33 0.94
CA SER A 44 -1.81 0.69 0.94
C SER A 44 -1.45 1.87 1.84
N PHE A 45 -0.88 1.62 3.02
CA PHE A 45 -0.43 2.68 3.93
C PHE A 45 0.74 3.47 3.34
N LEU A 46 1.71 2.79 2.73
CA LEU A 46 2.84 3.41 2.07
C LEU A 46 2.37 4.33 0.93
N ASN A 47 1.49 3.84 0.07
CA ASN A 47 0.92 4.64 -1.02
C ASN A 47 0.15 5.87 -0.49
N ALA A 48 -0.61 5.70 0.59
CA ALA A 48 -1.29 6.83 1.24
C ALA A 48 -0.30 7.84 1.83
N ALA A 49 0.79 7.38 2.44
CA ALA A 49 1.84 8.24 2.99
C ALA A 49 2.58 9.01 1.89
N VAL A 50 2.97 8.33 0.80
CA VAL A 50 3.60 8.94 -0.38
C VAL A 50 2.68 10.00 -0.99
N LYS A 51 1.39 9.70 -1.15
CA LYS A 51 0.41 10.68 -1.65
C LYS A 51 0.35 11.91 -0.74
N ARG A 52 0.23 11.72 0.58
CA ARG A 52 0.20 12.83 1.55
C ARG A 52 1.47 13.69 1.48
N ALA A 53 2.63 13.06 1.44
CA ALA A 53 3.90 13.77 1.32
C ALA A 53 3.97 14.60 0.02
N THR A 54 3.52 14.01 -1.09
CA THR A 54 3.48 14.67 -2.40
C THR A 54 2.54 15.87 -2.40
N VAL A 55 1.36 15.76 -1.78
CA VAL A 55 0.42 16.90 -1.60
C VAL A 55 1.03 18.01 -0.74
N ILE A 56 1.79 17.67 0.32
CA ILE A 56 2.49 18.67 1.14
C ILE A 56 3.55 19.40 0.31
N SER A 57 4.33 18.66 -0.48
CA SER A 57 5.33 19.24 -1.38
C SER A 57 4.70 20.13 -2.46
N ALA A 58 3.55 19.71 -3.02
CA ALA A 58 2.77 20.51 -3.97
C ALA A 58 2.37 21.88 -3.40
N LYS A 59 1.95 21.91 -2.13
CA LYS A 59 1.62 23.17 -1.44
C LYS A 59 2.84 24.07 -1.29
N LYS A 60 4.01 23.51 -0.99
CA LYS A 60 5.26 24.29 -0.92
C LYS A 60 5.68 24.84 -2.30
N ILE A 61 5.51 24.05 -3.36
CA ILE A 61 5.74 24.51 -4.74
C ILE A 61 4.77 25.65 -5.07
N LEU A 62 3.51 25.53 -4.67
CA LEU A 62 2.52 26.59 -4.86
C LEU A 62 2.91 27.87 -4.14
N GLU A 63 3.35 27.79 -2.88
CA GLU A 63 3.85 28.93 -2.10
C GLU A 63 5.04 29.59 -2.79
N PHE A 64 6.05 28.81 -3.15
CA PHE A 64 7.23 29.28 -3.86
C PHE A 64 6.88 29.97 -5.19
N SER A 65 5.91 29.41 -5.93
CA SER A 65 5.44 29.96 -7.21
C SER A 65 4.69 31.29 -7.02
N ILE A 66 3.88 31.40 -5.95
CA ILE A 66 3.18 32.64 -5.58
C ILE A 66 4.17 33.75 -5.21
N GLU A 67 5.21 33.41 -4.42
CA GLU A 67 6.22 34.35 -3.94
C GLU A 67 7.10 34.87 -5.07
N ASN A 68 7.59 33.96 -5.92
CA ASN A 68 8.55 34.28 -6.97
C ASN A 68 7.91 34.60 -8.32
N LYS A 69 6.59 34.46 -8.43
CA LYS A 69 5.81 34.65 -9.67
C LYS A 69 6.30 33.80 -10.84
N ILE A 70 6.78 32.59 -10.56
CA ILE A 70 7.28 31.65 -11.58
C ILE A 70 6.47 30.36 -11.58
N ASN A 71 6.30 29.81 -12.78
CA ASN A 71 5.76 28.47 -12.97
C ASN A 71 6.87 27.45 -12.72
N VAL A 72 6.53 26.37 -12.02
CA VAL A 72 7.45 25.30 -11.63
C VAL A 72 6.84 23.99 -12.07
N GLU A 73 7.61 23.23 -12.83
CA GLU A 73 7.30 21.86 -13.20
C GLU A 73 8.39 20.95 -12.63
N THR A 74 7.99 19.96 -11.85
CA THR A 74 8.92 19.01 -11.22
C THR A 74 8.25 17.65 -11.00
N GLU A 75 9.06 16.60 -10.93
CA GLU A 75 8.59 15.25 -10.67
C GLU A 75 8.96 14.82 -9.24
N LEU A 76 8.00 14.28 -8.49
CA LEU A 76 8.22 13.76 -7.15
C LEU A 76 7.40 12.49 -6.94
N ASN A 77 8.07 11.40 -6.56
CA ASN A 77 7.44 10.11 -6.28
C ASN A 77 6.54 9.58 -7.42
N GLY A 78 6.92 9.82 -8.69
CA GLY A 78 6.14 9.42 -9.86
C GLY A 78 4.92 10.32 -10.16
N TYR A 79 4.79 11.45 -9.46
CA TYR A 79 3.82 12.50 -9.76
C TYR A 79 4.53 13.69 -10.39
N VAL A 80 3.98 14.18 -11.49
CA VAL A 80 4.35 15.47 -12.09
C VAL A 80 3.55 16.56 -11.40
N LEU A 81 4.26 17.52 -10.83
CA LEU A 81 3.71 18.70 -10.16
C LEU A 81 3.92 19.91 -11.05
N LYS A 82 2.84 20.56 -11.48
CA LYS A 82 2.92 21.78 -12.31
C LYS A 82 2.22 22.93 -11.63
N SER A 83 2.95 23.99 -11.31
CA SER A 83 2.36 25.25 -10.87
C SER A 83 2.07 26.17 -12.05
N PHE A 84 0.92 26.85 -11.98
CA PHE A 84 0.50 27.79 -13.00
C PHE A 84 -0.42 28.86 -12.41
N ASN A 85 -0.46 30.02 -13.07
CA ASN A 85 -1.38 31.09 -12.75
C ASN A 85 -2.49 31.16 -13.80
N GLU A 86 -3.74 31.11 -13.36
CA GLU A 86 -4.92 31.36 -14.19
C GLU A 86 -5.71 32.51 -13.56
N ASN A 87 -5.90 33.61 -14.32
CA ASN A 87 -6.68 34.77 -13.90
C ASN A 87 -6.26 35.37 -12.54
N GLY A 88 -4.96 35.41 -12.26
CA GLY A 88 -4.41 35.94 -11.01
C GLY A 88 -4.44 34.94 -9.84
N VAL A 89 -5.05 33.76 -10.00
CA VAL A 89 -5.08 32.70 -8.99
C VAL A 89 -4.02 31.66 -9.32
N TRP A 90 -3.24 31.27 -8.30
CA TRP A 90 -2.22 30.24 -8.43
C TRP A 90 -2.78 28.85 -8.11
N TYR A 91 -2.34 27.89 -8.91
CA TYR A 91 -2.70 26.49 -8.81
C TYR A 91 -1.48 25.60 -8.90
N VAL A 92 -1.57 24.40 -8.33
CA VAL A 92 -0.67 23.29 -8.63
C VAL A 92 -1.50 22.09 -9.05
N SER A 93 -1.23 21.52 -10.22
CA SER A 93 -1.74 20.19 -10.60
C SER A 93 -0.78 19.11 -10.13
N LEU A 94 -1.35 18.00 -9.65
CA LEU A 94 -0.66 16.73 -9.49
C LEU A 94 -1.19 15.76 -10.53
N GLU A 95 -0.29 15.29 -11.39
CA GLU A 95 -0.57 14.32 -12.45
C GLU A 95 0.29 13.08 -12.25
N GLY A 96 -0.31 11.93 -12.01
CA GLY A 96 0.42 10.68 -11.85
C GLY A 96 -0.50 9.53 -11.45
N HIS A 97 -0.18 8.31 -11.89
CA HIS A 97 -0.94 7.09 -11.58
C HIS A 97 -2.46 7.20 -11.87
N GLY A 98 -2.84 7.93 -12.92
CA GLY A 98 -4.25 8.15 -13.30
C GLY A 98 -5.02 9.12 -12.38
N ILE A 99 -4.32 9.83 -11.48
CA ILE A 99 -4.89 10.83 -10.58
C ILE A 99 -4.55 12.22 -11.12
N TYR A 100 -5.58 13.06 -11.25
CA TYR A 100 -5.47 14.50 -11.48
C TYR A 100 -6.08 15.23 -10.28
N GLU A 101 -5.29 16.06 -9.59
CA GLU A 101 -5.76 16.86 -8.46
C GLU A 101 -5.25 18.30 -8.60
N LYS A 102 -6.17 19.27 -8.62
CA LYS A 102 -5.85 20.71 -8.71
C LYS A 102 -5.96 21.32 -7.31
N ILE A 103 -4.81 21.72 -6.75
CA ILE A 103 -4.73 22.35 -5.43
C ILE A 103 -4.69 23.87 -5.62
N THR A 104 -5.53 24.58 -4.86
CA THR A 104 -5.53 26.04 -4.80
C THR A 104 -5.38 26.51 -3.35
N ARG A 105 -4.82 27.70 -3.17
CA ARG A 105 -4.80 28.40 -1.89
C ARG A 105 -5.48 29.76 -2.09
N ARG A 106 -6.61 29.98 -1.43
CA ARG A 106 -7.17 31.34 -1.28
C ARG A 106 -6.28 32.10 -0.31
N GLN A 107 -5.67 33.18 -0.76
CA GLN A 107 -5.14 34.19 0.14
C GLN A 107 -6.35 34.97 0.67
N TYR A 108 -6.59 34.86 1.98
CA TYR A 108 -7.48 35.75 2.74
C TYR A 108 -6.65 36.93 3.23
#